data_AF-A0A101VHP3-F1
#
_entry.id   AF-A0A101VHP3-F1
#
_cell.length_a   1.000
_cell.length_b   1.000
_cell.length_c   1.000
_cell.angle_alpha   90.00
_cell.angle_beta   90.00
_cell.angle_gamma   90.00
#
_symmetry.space_group_name_H-M   'P 1'
#
loop_
_entity.id
_entity.type
_entity.pdbx_description
1 polymer ?
#
loop_
_entity_poly.entity_id
_entity_poly.type
_entity_poly.pdbx_seq_one_letter_code
_entity_poly.pdbx_strand_id
1 'polypeptide(L)'
;MCCTGAVFTHLDLTGPDKDRLHGAGLGDAATQHRLDFPCRFLDGARCSIYASRPAVCASYRCKTLAQAQDGMIDLSEAKDRLHKVVELRRAFEAQIPPGMAIKDAIVVAAREPSTEWELPKNHLELKLAFVALQAIIDRYLRADGDGIVRQRGD
;
A
#
# COMPACT_ATOMS: atom_id res chain seq x y z
N MET A 1 -5.96 -1.82 -3.67
CA MET A 1 -5.50 -0.69 -2.83
C MET A 1 -4.35 -1.08 -1.92
N CYS A 2 -4.53 -1.88 -0.87
CA CYS A 2 -3.45 -2.27 0.06
C CYS A 2 -2.25 -2.93 -0.63
N CYS A 3 -2.50 -3.74 -1.66
CA CYS A 3 -1.46 -4.47 -2.39
C CYS A 3 -0.60 -3.63 -3.35
N THR A 4 -0.88 -2.33 -3.52
CA THR A 4 -0.21 -1.48 -4.52
C THR A 4 1.13 -0.90 -4.06
N GLY A 5 1.42 -0.94 -2.76
CA GLY A 5 2.58 -0.23 -2.19
C GLY A 5 2.27 1.18 -1.68
N ALA A 6 1.06 1.70 -1.95
CA ALA A 6 0.67 3.05 -1.56
C ALA A 6 0.38 3.20 -0.06
N VAL A 7 -0.14 2.14 0.58
CA VAL A 7 -0.52 2.13 2.01
C VAL A 7 0.61 1.58 2.87
N PHE A 8 1.23 0.48 2.42
CA PHE A 8 2.32 -0.22 3.09
C PHE A 8 3.40 -0.53 2.06
N THR A 9 4.67 -0.53 2.46
CA THR A 9 5.80 -0.85 1.56
C THR A 9 6.18 -2.32 1.59
N HIS A 10 5.90 -3.01 2.70
CA HIS A 10 6.11 -4.45 2.88
C HIS A 10 5.17 -5.03 3.94
N LEU A 11 5.13 -6.35 4.03
CA LEU A 11 4.56 -7.12 5.14
C LEU A 11 5.62 -8.06 5.71
N ASP A 12 5.64 -8.25 7.02
CA ASP A 12 6.41 -9.33 7.62
C ASP A 12 5.64 -10.64 7.55
N LEU A 13 6.37 -11.72 7.31
CA LEU A 13 5.82 -13.06 7.15
C LEU A 13 6.17 -13.92 8.35
N THR A 14 5.14 -14.48 8.98
CA THR A 14 5.28 -15.55 9.97
C THR A 14 5.67 -16.87 9.29
N GLY A 15 6.17 -17.84 10.05
CA GLY A 15 6.44 -19.20 9.53
C GLY A 15 5.24 -19.81 8.78
N PRO A 16 4.03 -19.83 9.38
CA PRO A 16 2.83 -20.31 8.70
C PRO A 16 2.46 -19.54 7.42
N ASP A 17 2.77 -18.25 7.35
CA ASP A 17 2.53 -17.47 6.14
C ASP A 17 3.46 -17.87 5.00
N LYS A 18 4.72 -18.23 5.31
CA LYS A 18 5.67 -18.73 4.32
C LYS A 18 5.18 -20.04 3.71
N ASP A 19 4.69 -20.97 4.52
CA ASP A 19 4.19 -22.25 4.04
C ASP A 19 2.99 -22.08 3.09
N ARG A 20 2.05 -21.19 3.45
CA ARG A 20 0.90 -20.84 2.58
C ARG A 20 1.34 -20.23 1.25
N LEU A 21 2.31 -19.31 1.29
CA LEU A 21 2.82 -18.65 0.08
C LEU A 21 3.61 -19.60 -0.81
N HIS A 22 4.40 -20.50 -0.22
CA HIS A 22 5.11 -21.55 -0.97
C HIS A 22 4.13 -22.41 -1.75
N GLY A 23 3.04 -22.88 -1.10
CA GLY A 23 1.96 -23.61 -1.76
C GLY A 23 1.22 -22.82 -2.84
N ALA A 24 1.29 -21.49 -2.82
CA ALA A 24 0.68 -20.60 -3.81
C ALA A 24 1.62 -20.22 -4.97
N GLY A 25 2.75 -20.92 -5.14
CA GLY A 25 3.70 -20.73 -6.25
C GLY A 25 4.83 -19.73 -5.97
N LEU A 26 5.07 -19.40 -4.69
CA LEU A 26 6.16 -18.54 -4.26
C LEU A 26 7.32 -19.39 -3.69
N GLY A 27 7.90 -20.23 -4.56
CA GLY A 27 8.91 -21.24 -4.18
C GLY A 27 10.16 -20.69 -3.50
N ASP A 28 10.60 -19.48 -3.85
CA ASP A 28 11.91 -18.96 -3.42
C ASP A 28 11.87 -17.76 -2.46
N ALA A 29 10.75 -17.03 -2.34
CA ALA A 29 10.66 -15.92 -1.38
C ALA A 29 10.41 -16.37 0.07
N ALA A 30 10.26 -17.68 0.31
CA ALA A 30 10.18 -18.26 1.66
C ALA A 30 11.44 -18.02 2.51
N THR A 31 12.57 -17.67 1.88
CA THR A 31 13.80 -17.27 2.59
C THR A 31 13.68 -15.88 3.22
N GLN A 32 12.84 -14.99 2.67
CA GLN A 32 12.64 -13.65 3.21
C GLN A 32 11.48 -13.68 4.22
N HIS A 33 11.71 -13.13 5.42
CA HIS A 33 10.65 -12.88 6.41
C HIS A 33 9.73 -11.72 6.01
N ARG A 34 9.65 -11.41 4.70
CA ARG A 34 9.05 -10.18 4.18
C ARG A 34 8.44 -10.40 2.81
N LEU A 35 7.26 -9.83 2.58
CA LEU A 35 6.63 -9.68 1.27
C LEU A 35 6.66 -8.20 0.87
N ASP A 36 7.38 -7.87 -0.20
CA ASP A 36 7.45 -6.51 -0.72
C ASP A 36 6.21 -6.14 -1.54
N PHE A 37 5.83 -4.86 -1.48
CA PHE A 37 4.86 -4.28 -2.39
C PHE A 37 5.55 -3.57 -3.58
N PRO A 38 4.91 -3.46 -4.76
CA PRO A 38 3.58 -3.97 -5.09
C PRO A 38 3.53 -5.51 -5.03
N CYS A 39 2.43 -6.05 -4.52
CA CYS A 39 2.30 -7.49 -4.31
C CYS A 39 2.22 -8.18 -5.66
N ARG A 40 3.07 -9.18 -5.88
CA ARG A 40 3.08 -9.96 -7.13
C ARG A 40 1.79 -10.73 -7.41
N PHE A 41 0.93 -10.91 -6.42
CA PHE A 41 -0.39 -11.55 -6.57
C PHE A 41 -1.52 -10.56 -6.82
N LEU A 42 -1.21 -9.27 -7.01
CA LEU A 42 -2.20 -8.28 -7.41
C LEU A 42 -2.49 -8.44 -8.90
N ASP A 43 -3.74 -8.81 -9.21
CA ASP A 43 -4.28 -8.84 -10.56
C ASP A 43 -5.40 -7.80 -10.66
N GLY A 44 -5.08 -6.66 -11.28
CA GLY A 44 -5.95 -5.48 -11.31
C GLY A 44 -6.30 -4.99 -9.90
N ALA A 45 -7.53 -5.26 -9.46
CA ALA A 45 -8.02 -4.94 -8.11
C ALA A 45 -8.23 -6.17 -7.21
N ARG A 46 -7.86 -7.37 -7.67
CA ARG A 46 -8.10 -8.65 -6.99
C ARG A 46 -6.79 -9.31 -6.59
N CYS A 47 -6.86 -10.13 -5.54
CA CYS A 47 -5.75 -10.98 -5.16
C CYS A 47 -5.91 -12.33 -5.85
N SER A 48 -4.92 -12.75 -6.65
CA SER A 48 -4.98 -14.03 -7.37
C SER A 48 -4.90 -15.25 -6.43
N ILE A 49 -4.40 -15.06 -5.20
CA ILE A 49 -4.30 -16.09 -4.16
C ILE A 49 -5.28 -15.86 -3.00
N TYR A 50 -6.45 -15.26 -3.26
CA TYR A 50 -7.35 -14.75 -2.20
C TYR A 50 -7.66 -15.77 -1.08
N ALA A 51 -7.84 -17.04 -1.43
CA ALA A 51 -8.10 -18.13 -0.50
C ALA A 51 -6.86 -18.57 0.31
N SER A 52 -5.67 -18.35 -0.22
CA SER A 52 -4.38 -18.74 0.39
C SER A 52 -3.59 -17.53 0.92
N ARG A 53 -4.27 -16.41 1.19
CA ARG A 53 -3.62 -15.19 1.67
C ARG A 53 -2.86 -15.44 2.97
N PRO A 54 -1.72 -14.77 3.19
CA PRO A 54 -1.10 -14.67 4.50
C PRO A 54 -2.10 -14.22 5.57
N ALA A 55 -1.93 -14.67 6.80
CA ALA A 55 -2.78 -14.32 7.95
C ALA A 55 -2.88 -12.81 8.09
N VAL A 56 -1.75 -12.09 8.00
CA VAL A 56 -1.70 -10.62 8.06
C VAL A 56 -2.58 -9.98 6.97
N CYS A 57 -2.52 -10.49 5.74
CA CYS A 57 -3.37 -10.03 4.64
C CYS A 57 -4.85 -10.36 4.84
N ALA A 58 -5.17 -11.51 5.45
CA ALA A 58 -6.53 -11.98 5.66
C ALA A 58 -7.22 -11.25 6.84
N SER A 59 -6.46 -10.94 7.88
CA SER A 59 -6.94 -10.24 9.09
C SER A 59 -7.02 -8.74 8.90
N TYR A 60 -6.24 -8.15 7.98
CA TYR A 60 -6.21 -6.70 7.78
C TYR A 60 -7.61 -6.10 7.52
N ARG A 61 -7.93 -5.05 8.27
CA ARG A 61 -9.10 -4.18 8.10
C ARG A 61 -8.60 -2.73 8.10
N CYS A 62 -8.83 -2.02 7.01
CA CYS A 62 -8.54 -0.58 6.99
C CYS A 62 -9.59 0.20 7.79
N LYS A 63 -9.27 1.42 8.21
CA LYS A 63 -10.16 2.29 9.00
C LYS A 63 -11.56 2.41 8.40
N THR A 64 -11.67 2.63 7.09
CA THR A 64 -12.97 2.67 6.39
C THR A 64 -13.74 1.36 6.48
N LEU A 65 -13.10 0.20 6.32
CA LEU A 65 -13.77 -1.09 6.42
C LEU A 65 -14.22 -1.37 7.86
N ALA A 66 -13.36 -1.08 8.85
CA ALA A 66 -13.71 -1.21 10.26
C ALA A 66 -14.93 -0.35 10.60
N GLN A 67 -14.91 0.93 10.24
CA GLN A 67 -16.02 1.85 10.48
C GLN A 67 -17.34 1.43 9.82
N ALA A 68 -17.27 0.88 8.60
CA ALA A 68 -18.46 0.36 7.93
C ALA A 68 -19.00 -0.91 8.60
N GLN A 69 -18.12 -1.81 9.05
CA GLN A 69 -18.52 -3.04 9.76
C GLN A 69 -19.12 -2.74 11.13
N ASP A 70 -18.64 -1.69 11.78
CA ASP A 70 -19.16 -1.21 13.08
C ASP A 70 -20.41 -0.34 12.94
N GLY A 71 -20.90 -0.10 11.71
CA GLY A 71 -22.08 0.72 11.44
C GLY A 71 -21.89 2.23 11.66
N MET A 72 -20.65 2.70 11.82
CA MET A 72 -20.33 4.13 11.98
C MET A 72 -20.51 4.92 10.67
N ILE A 73 -20.36 4.24 9.54
CA ILE A 73 -20.61 4.79 8.20
C ILE A 73 -21.40 3.77 7.38
N ASP A 74 -22.14 4.24 6.40
CA ASP A 74 -22.83 3.37 5.46
C ASP A 74 -21.92 2.91 4.31
N LEU A 75 -22.46 2.00 3.48
CA LEU A 75 -21.74 1.46 2.32
C LEU A 75 -21.50 2.53 1.24
N SER A 76 -22.36 3.55 1.13
CA SER A 76 -22.19 4.62 0.15
C SER A 76 -20.98 5.47 0.52
N GLU A 77 -20.90 5.92 1.77
CA GLU A 77 -19.78 6.70 2.27
C GLU A 77 -18.47 5.89 2.20
N ALA A 78 -18.50 4.60 2.53
CA ALA A 78 -17.33 3.74 2.40
C ALA A 78 -16.81 3.68 0.95
N LYS A 79 -17.71 3.61 -0.05
CA LYS A 79 -17.35 3.64 -1.47
C LYS A 79 -16.78 4.99 -1.88
N ASP A 80 -17.37 6.10 -1.45
CA ASP A 80 -16.90 7.45 -1.78
C ASP A 80 -15.49 7.71 -1.24
N ARG A 81 -15.22 7.27 -0.01
CA ARG A 81 -13.88 7.31 0.57
C ARG A 81 -12.88 6.53 -0.29
N LEU A 82 -13.22 5.30 -0.69
CA LEU A 82 -12.35 4.48 -1.54
C LEU A 82 -12.16 5.09 -2.93
N HIS A 83 -13.19 5.67 -3.54
CA HIS A 83 -13.08 6.39 -4.81
C HIS A 83 -12.09 7.53 -4.70
N LYS A 84 -12.15 8.33 -3.63
CA LYS A 84 -11.23 9.44 -3.45
C LYS A 84 -9.77 8.99 -3.29
N VAL A 85 -9.54 7.90 -2.55
CA VAL A 85 -8.17 7.34 -2.44
C VAL A 85 -7.69 6.78 -3.78
N VAL A 86 -8.57 6.13 -4.56
CA VAL A 86 -8.23 5.62 -5.90
C VAL A 86 -7.87 6.75 -6.86
N GLU A 87 -8.64 7.85 -6.85
CA GLU A 87 -8.39 9.05 -7.65
C GLU A 87 -7.02 9.65 -7.35
N LEU A 88 -6.73 9.93 -6.08
CA LEU A 88 -5.45 10.53 -5.68
C LEU A 88 -4.27 9.60 -5.91
N ARG A 89 -4.47 8.29 -5.80
CA ARG A 89 -3.44 7.31 -6.16
C ARG A 89 -3.13 7.33 -7.65
N ARG A 90 -4.15 7.38 -8.51
CA ARG A 90 -3.94 7.50 -9.97
C ARG A 90 -3.23 8.80 -10.32
N ALA A 91 -3.59 9.90 -9.66
CA ALA A 91 -2.90 11.18 -9.82
C ALA A 91 -1.41 11.09 -9.44
N PHE A 92 -1.08 10.40 -8.35
CA PHE A 92 0.30 10.13 -7.95
C PHE A 92 1.01 9.22 -8.96
N GLU A 93 0.40 8.09 -9.34
CA GLU A 93 0.95 7.15 -10.34
C GLU A 93 1.27 7.84 -11.68
N ALA A 94 0.46 8.81 -12.10
CA ALA A 94 0.71 9.60 -13.31
C ALA A 94 1.96 10.50 -13.23
N GLN A 95 2.47 10.80 -12.04
CA GLN A 95 3.71 11.55 -11.85
C GLN A 95 4.95 10.65 -11.73
N ILE A 96 4.76 9.33 -11.62
CA ILE A 96 5.87 8.41 -11.42
C ILE A 96 6.65 8.24 -12.73
N PRO A 97 7.99 8.43 -12.73
CA PRO A 97 8.80 8.18 -13.91
C PRO A 97 8.63 6.74 -14.44
N PRO A 98 8.65 6.54 -15.78
CA PRO A 98 8.57 5.20 -16.35
C PRO A 98 9.64 4.26 -15.77
N GLY A 99 9.23 3.05 -15.39
CA GLY A 99 10.13 2.04 -14.82
C GLY A 99 10.36 2.15 -13.31
N MET A 100 9.84 3.18 -12.62
CA MET A 100 9.92 3.30 -11.17
C MET A 100 8.70 2.66 -10.48
N ALA A 101 8.92 1.88 -9.43
CA ALA A 101 7.81 1.33 -8.65
C ALA A 101 7.21 2.38 -7.70
N ILE A 102 5.93 2.23 -7.36
CA ILE A 102 5.20 3.14 -6.45
C ILE A 102 5.92 3.34 -5.11
N LYS A 103 6.44 2.26 -4.52
CA LYS A 103 7.17 2.35 -3.25
C LYS A 103 8.44 3.21 -3.34
N ASP A 104 9.15 3.14 -4.46
CA ASP A 104 10.39 3.88 -4.67
C ASP A 104 10.07 5.35 -4.94
N ALA A 105 9.00 5.63 -5.70
CA ALA A 105 8.48 6.97 -5.90
C ALA A 105 8.03 7.63 -4.58
N ILE A 106 7.43 6.87 -3.66
CA ILE A 106 7.11 7.35 -2.30
C ILE A 106 8.38 7.76 -1.55
N VAL A 107 9.43 6.94 -1.60
CA VAL A 107 10.71 7.26 -0.96
C VAL A 107 11.33 8.52 -1.55
N VAL A 108 11.29 8.69 -2.88
CA VAL A 108 11.78 9.91 -3.56
C VAL A 108 10.95 11.14 -3.18
N ALA A 109 9.62 11.02 -3.19
CA ALA A 109 8.70 12.12 -2.89
C ALA A 109 8.75 12.57 -1.42
N ALA A 110 9.04 11.63 -0.51
CA ALA A 110 9.16 11.89 0.93
C ALA A 110 10.48 12.56 1.32
N ARG A 111 11.50 12.56 0.45
CA ARG A 111 12.81 13.16 0.74
C ARG A 111 12.78 14.68 0.57
N GLU A 112 13.66 15.34 1.31
CA GLU A 112 14.03 16.72 1.04
C GLU A 112 15.11 16.76 -0.05
N PRO A 113 15.12 17.80 -0.90
CA PRO A 113 16.17 17.99 -1.89
C PRO A 113 17.55 18.03 -1.22
N SER A 114 18.49 17.20 -1.69
CA SER A 114 19.90 17.29 -1.33
C SER A 114 20.74 17.58 -2.56
N THR A 115 21.93 18.16 -2.36
CA THR A 115 22.87 18.53 -3.43
C THR A 115 23.54 17.34 -4.11
N GLU A 116 23.39 16.12 -3.58
CA GLU A 116 24.08 14.91 -4.05
C GLU A 116 23.24 14.07 -5.04
N TRP A 117 21.96 14.40 -5.23
CA TRP A 117 21.05 13.61 -6.06
C TRP A 117 20.28 14.47 -7.07
N GLU A 118 20.32 14.09 -8.35
CA GLU A 118 19.47 14.71 -9.37
C GLU A 118 18.01 14.30 -9.16
N LEU A 119 17.20 15.26 -8.72
CA LEU A 119 15.75 15.09 -8.59
C LEU A 119 15.10 15.01 -9.99
N PRO A 120 14.00 14.24 -10.14
CA PRO A 120 13.19 14.28 -11.35
C PRO A 120 12.73 15.70 -11.66
N LYS A 121 12.60 16.04 -12.95
CA LYS A 121 12.12 17.37 -13.37
C LYS A 121 10.74 17.72 -12.82
N ASN A 122 9.90 16.73 -12.57
CA ASN A 122 8.56 16.86 -12.00
C ASN A 122 8.51 16.57 -10.49
N HIS A 123 9.61 16.79 -9.76
CA HIS A 123 9.69 16.46 -8.34
C HIS A 123 8.64 17.20 -7.50
N LEU A 124 8.31 18.46 -7.83
CA LEU A 124 7.31 19.22 -7.10
C LEU A 124 5.91 18.63 -7.28
N GLU A 125 5.53 18.30 -8.51
CA GLU A 125 4.26 17.65 -8.84
C GLU A 125 4.16 16.27 -8.18
N LEU A 126 5.25 15.50 -8.22
CA LEU A 126 5.35 14.20 -7.56
C LEU A 126 5.16 14.34 -6.03
N LYS A 127 5.84 15.32 -5.40
CA LYS A 127 5.76 15.58 -3.95
C LYS A 127 4.36 16.06 -3.54
N LEU A 128 3.74 16.95 -4.31
CA LEU A 128 2.37 17.41 -4.05
C LEU A 128 1.36 16.26 -4.16
N ALA A 129 1.43 15.46 -5.23
CA ALA A 129 0.55 14.32 -5.41
C ALA A 129 0.76 13.25 -4.32
N PHE A 130 2.01 13.05 -3.88
CA PHE A 130 2.35 12.19 -2.75
C PHE A 130 1.70 12.68 -1.45
N VAL A 131 1.86 13.97 -1.10
CA VAL A 131 1.27 14.54 0.12
C VAL A 131 -0.24 14.40 0.12
N ALA A 132 -0.90 14.71 -1.00
CA ALA A 132 -2.35 14.55 -1.14
C ALA A 132 -2.79 13.08 -0.95
N LEU A 133 -2.07 12.14 -1.55
CA LEU A 133 -2.34 10.71 -1.41
C LEU A 133 -2.15 10.24 0.04
N GLN A 134 -1.08 10.65 0.72
CA GLN A 134 -0.83 10.23 2.10
C GLN A 134 -1.86 10.82 3.06
N ALA A 135 -2.22 12.10 2.90
CA ALA A 135 -3.24 12.74 3.73
C ALA A 135 -4.59 11.99 3.63
N ILE A 136 -5.00 11.55 2.44
CA ILE A 136 -6.26 10.81 2.28
C ILE A 136 -6.17 9.37 2.80
N ILE A 137 -5.00 8.72 2.67
CA ILE A 137 -4.74 7.39 3.22
C ILE A 137 -4.78 7.45 4.75
N ASP A 138 -4.15 8.45 5.36
CA ASP A 138 -4.16 8.66 6.81
C ASP A 138 -5.57 8.93 7.33
N ARG A 139 -6.34 9.72 6.58
CA ARG A 139 -7.72 10.03 6.93
C ARG A 139 -8.62 8.80 6.92
N TYR A 140 -8.52 7.95 5.88
CA TYR A 140 -9.54 6.93 5.60
C TYR A 140 -9.09 5.48 5.72
N LEU A 141 -7.80 5.17 5.59
CA LEU A 141 -7.33 3.79 5.53
C LEU A 141 -6.47 3.37 6.72
N ARG A 142 -5.60 4.26 7.21
CA ARG A 142 -4.71 4.01 8.35
C ARG A 142 -5.42 4.31 9.67
N ALA A 143 -5.08 3.56 10.72
CA ALA A 143 -5.51 3.89 12.07
C ALA A 143 -4.70 5.09 12.59
N ASP A 144 -5.22 5.77 13.62
CA ASP A 144 -4.51 6.89 14.22
C ASP A 144 -3.19 6.38 14.83
N GLY A 145 -2.05 6.88 14.36
CA GLY A 145 -0.71 6.42 14.77
C GLY A 145 -0.01 5.46 13.79
N ASP A 146 -0.70 4.93 12.77
CA ASP A 146 -0.07 4.18 11.68
C ASP A 146 0.67 5.17 10.74
N GLY A 147 2.01 5.15 10.77
CA GLY A 147 2.84 5.98 9.86
C GLY A 147 3.12 5.32 8.52
N ILE A 148 3.60 6.11 7.54
CA ILE A 148 3.98 5.67 6.17
C ILE A 148 4.99 4.49 6.17
N VAL A 149 5.81 4.39 7.22
CA VAL A 149 6.96 3.48 7.32
C VAL A 149 6.79 2.45 8.45
N ARG A 150 5.63 2.37 9.14
CA ARG A 150 5.45 1.44 10.27
C ARG A 150 4.51 0.28 9.98
N GLN A 151 4.99 -0.88 10.45
CA GLN A 151 4.48 -2.24 10.31
C GLN A 151 3.12 -2.46 10.98
N ARG A 152 2.50 -3.60 10.65
CA ARG A 152 1.71 -4.38 11.61
C ARG A 152 2.32 -5.78 11.67
N GLY A 153 3.25 -5.97 12.62
CA GLY A 153 3.77 -7.26 13.05
C GLY A 153 3.40 -7.42 14.52
N ASP A 154 2.64 -8.48 14.80
CA ASP A 154 2.05 -8.93 16.06
C ASP A 154 1.18 -7.94 16.86
#